data_AF-A0A9N9JX61-F1
#
_entry.id   AF-A0A9N9JX61-F1
#
_cell.length_a   1.000
_cell.length_b   1.000
_cell.length_c   1.000
_cell.angle_alpha   90.00
_cell.angle_beta   90.00
_cell.angle_gamma   90.00
#
_symmetry.space_group_name_H-M   'P 1'
#
loop_
_entity.id
_entity.type
_entity.pdbx_description
1 polymer ?
#
loop_
_entity_poly.entity_id
_entity_poly.type
_entity_poly.pdbx_seq_one_letter_code
_entity_poly.pdbx_strand_id
1 'polypeptide(L)'
;MKKFGPHEATTNPSLVLEATKKPHYDYLIISAIEYVKSKEIPMEKMTELAADKLLVNFDAEILKFIPGRVSVEVDAKLSFDTDATIIKARHLISLFKEIGIDKSR
;
A
#
# COMPACT_ATOMS: atom_id res chain seq x y z
N MET A 1 -4.08 4.00 -16.18
CA MET A 1 -5.52 4.04 -15.86
C MET A 1 -6.32 4.88 -16.85
N LYS A 2 -6.20 6.22 -16.87
CA LYS A 2 -7.03 7.12 -17.71
C LYS A 2 -7.14 6.76 -19.20
N LYS A 3 -6.05 6.28 -19.82
CA LYS A 3 -6.04 5.93 -21.26
C LYS A 3 -6.88 4.70 -21.61
N PHE A 4 -7.01 3.74 -20.69
CA PHE A 4 -7.56 2.42 -20.98
C PHE A 4 -8.81 2.07 -20.15
N GLY A 5 -9.11 2.81 -19.08
CA GLY A 5 -10.28 2.59 -18.23
C GLY A 5 -10.45 1.15 -17.73
N PRO A 6 -9.40 0.49 -17.18
CA PRO A 6 -9.51 -0.91 -16.79
C PRO A 6 -10.48 -1.08 -15.62
N HIS A 7 -11.10 -2.27 -15.51
CA HIS A 7 -11.99 -2.60 -14.41
C HIS A 7 -11.23 -2.83 -13.10
N GLU A 8 -10.11 -3.54 -13.18
CA GLU A 8 -9.24 -3.89 -12.04
C GLU A 8 -7.79 -3.50 -12.33
N ALA A 9 -6.97 -3.47 -11.29
CA ALA A 9 -5.54 -3.22 -11.40
C ALA A 9 -4.75 -4.14 -10.48
N THR A 10 -3.47 -4.34 -10.77
CA THR A 10 -2.56 -5.08 -9.91
C THR A 10 -1.32 -4.24 -9.65
N THR A 11 -0.84 -4.28 -8.42
CA THR A 11 0.48 -3.77 -8.05
C THR A 11 1.35 -4.92 -7.54
N ASN A 12 2.65 -4.68 -7.52
CA ASN A 12 3.64 -5.52 -6.86
C ASN A 12 4.77 -4.61 -6.35
N PRO A 13 5.67 -5.10 -5.47
CA PRO A 13 6.71 -4.26 -4.88
C PRO A 13 7.59 -3.57 -5.92
N SER A 14 7.89 -4.22 -7.04
CA SER A 14 8.71 -3.63 -8.12
C SER A 14 8.01 -2.48 -8.83
N LEU A 15 6.70 -2.59 -9.11
CA LEU A 15 5.92 -1.53 -9.75
C LEU A 15 5.80 -0.30 -8.85
N VAL A 16 5.63 -0.51 -7.55
CA VAL A 16 5.57 0.59 -6.58
C VAL A 16 6.94 1.25 -6.44
N LEU A 17 8.01 0.47 -6.32
CA LEU A 17 9.39 0.99 -6.29
C LEU A 17 9.74 1.81 -7.55
N GLU A 18 9.27 1.40 -8.72
CA GLU A 18 9.48 2.18 -9.94
C GLU A 18 8.63 3.45 -9.94
N ALA A 19 7.43 3.42 -9.37
CA ALA A 19 6.60 4.60 -9.21
C ALA A 19 7.24 5.62 -8.25
N THR A 20 7.86 5.20 -7.14
CA THR A 20 8.49 6.12 -6.18
C THR A 20 9.67 6.90 -6.76
N LYS A 21 10.23 6.49 -7.90
CA LYS A 21 11.30 7.23 -8.60
C LYS A 21 10.78 8.44 -9.39
N LYS A 22 9.46 8.59 -9.52
CA LYS A 22 8.84 9.67 -10.29
C LYS A 22 8.42 10.81 -9.35
N PRO A 23 8.97 12.03 -9.52
CA PRO A 23 8.75 13.13 -8.56
C PRO A 23 7.30 13.48 -8.29
N HIS A 24 6.40 13.27 -9.26
CA HIS A 24 4.98 13.59 -9.08
C HIS A 24 4.27 12.66 -8.07
N TYR A 25 4.92 11.59 -7.60
CA TYR A 25 4.41 10.72 -6.53
C TYR A 25 5.05 10.98 -5.17
N ASP A 26 5.95 11.97 -5.04
CA ASP A 26 6.66 12.26 -3.77
C ASP A 26 5.69 12.53 -2.62
N TYR A 27 4.53 13.12 -2.90
CA TYR A 27 3.50 13.38 -1.90
C TYR A 27 3.00 12.11 -1.20
N LEU A 28 3.00 10.95 -1.89
CA LEU A 28 2.60 9.67 -1.30
C LEU A 28 3.65 9.16 -0.30
N ILE A 29 4.93 9.40 -0.61
CA ILE A 29 6.07 9.06 0.26
C ILE A 29 6.05 9.95 1.50
N ILE A 30 5.89 11.27 1.32
CA ILE A 30 5.79 12.23 2.41
C ILE A 30 4.61 11.89 3.32
N SER A 31 3.43 11.61 2.75
CA SER A 31 2.25 11.20 3.51
C SER A 31 2.49 9.93 4.33
N ALA A 32 3.21 8.94 3.79
CA ALA A 32 3.55 7.73 4.54
C ALA A 32 4.51 8.01 5.70
N ILE A 33 5.51 8.88 5.50
CA ILE A 33 6.44 9.30 6.54
C ILE A 33 5.71 10.06 7.66
N GLU A 34 4.83 11.01 7.29
CA GLU A 34 4.03 11.77 8.25
C GLU A 34 3.10 10.87 9.05
N TYR A 35 2.44 9.92 8.38
CA TYR A 35 1.60 8.91 9.03
C TYR A 35 2.38 8.16 10.11
N VAL A 36 3.58 7.65 9.80
CA VAL A 36 4.38 6.90 10.77
C VAL A 36 4.91 7.77 11.90
N LYS A 37 5.33 9.01 11.62
CA LYS A 37 5.75 9.98 12.66
C LYS A 37 4.63 10.30 13.65
N SER A 38 3.37 10.18 13.25
CA SER A 38 2.22 10.37 14.13
C SER A 38 1.92 9.18 15.05
N LYS A 39 2.61 8.04 14.87
CA LYS A 39 2.39 6.83 15.68
C LYS A 39 3.46 6.72 16.76
N GLU A 40 3.04 6.32 17.95
CA GLU A 40 3.95 6.00 19.07
C GLU A 40 4.48 4.57 18.91
N ILE A 41 5.47 4.38 18.03
CA ILE A 41 6.12 3.08 17.79
C ILE A 41 7.65 3.19 17.84
N PRO A 42 8.36 2.08 18.10
CA PRO A 42 9.82 2.04 18.03
C PRO A 42 10.34 2.40 16.63
N MET A 43 11.49 3.08 16.58
CA MET A 43 12.12 3.54 15.33
C MET A 43 12.38 2.38 14.36
N GLU A 44 12.70 1.20 14.89
CA GLU A 44 13.00 0.00 14.10
C GLU A 44 11.78 -0.49 13.31
N LYS A 45 10.56 -0.17 13.77
CA LYS A 45 9.30 -0.54 13.10
C LYS A 45 8.79 0.56 12.16
N MET A 46 9.35 1.76 12.23
CA MET A 46 8.87 2.90 11.45
C MET A 46 9.04 2.69 9.95
N THR A 47 10.18 2.16 9.52
CA THR A 47 10.45 1.91 8.09
C THR A 47 9.48 0.89 7.49
N GLU A 48 9.20 -0.19 8.23
CA GLU A 48 8.26 -1.22 7.79
C GLU A 48 6.84 -0.67 7.66
N LEU A 49 6.36 0.06 8.68
CA LEU A 49 5.04 0.67 8.64
C LEU A 49 4.93 1.74 7.54
N ALA A 50 6.02 2.47 7.27
CA ALA A 50 6.04 3.48 6.20
C ALA A 50 5.95 2.81 4.83
N ALA A 51 6.63 1.68 4.63
CA ALA A 51 6.52 0.91 3.39
C ALA A 51 5.10 0.36 3.18
N ASP A 52 4.50 -0.25 4.22
CA ASP A 52 3.13 -0.73 4.17
C ASP A 52 2.14 0.41 3.88
N LYS A 53 2.30 1.56 4.54
CA LYS A 53 1.46 2.74 4.31
C LYS A 53 1.62 3.29 2.88
N LEU A 54 2.84 3.28 2.35
CA LEU A 54 3.13 3.73 1.00
C LEU A 54 2.44 2.86 -0.05
N LEU A 55 2.45 1.54 0.12
CA LEU A 55 1.71 0.60 -0.75
C LEU A 55 0.23 0.96 -0.76
N VAL A 56 -0.40 1.04 0.42
CA VAL A 56 -1.81 1.42 0.56
C VAL A 56 -2.12 2.78 -0.07
N ASN A 57 -1.24 3.77 0.09
CA ASN A 57 -1.42 5.09 -0.51
C ASN A 57 -1.43 5.05 -2.05
N PHE A 58 -0.53 4.27 -2.67
CA PHE A 58 -0.53 4.09 -4.13
C PHE A 58 -1.78 3.38 -4.64
N ASP A 59 -2.17 2.30 -3.96
CA ASP A 59 -3.33 1.51 -4.34
C ASP A 59 -4.63 2.31 -4.17
N ALA A 60 -4.71 3.18 -3.15
CA ALA A 60 -5.80 4.12 -2.98
C ALA A 60 -5.89 5.13 -4.14
N GLU A 61 -4.76 5.63 -4.68
CA GLU A 61 -4.77 6.47 -5.88
C GLU A 61 -5.27 5.71 -7.11
N ILE A 62 -4.90 4.43 -7.24
CA ILE A 62 -5.38 3.57 -8.33
C ILE A 62 -6.90 3.40 -8.27
N LEU A 63 -7.45 3.12 -7.07
CA LEU A 63 -8.88 2.89 -6.84
C LEU A 63 -9.77 4.09 -7.18
N LYS A 64 -9.21 5.31 -7.28
CA LYS A 64 -9.94 6.50 -7.78
C LYS A 64 -10.24 6.43 -9.27
N PHE A 65 -9.54 5.59 -10.02
CA PHE A 65 -9.65 5.51 -11.49
C PHE A 65 -10.28 4.22 -12.00
N ILE A 66 -10.58 3.26 -11.12
CA ILE A 66 -11.12 1.95 -11.49
C ILE A 66 -12.39 1.64 -10.69
N PRO A 67 -13.41 1.02 -11.30
CA PRO A 67 -14.65 0.66 -10.61
C PRO A 67 -14.52 -0.62 -9.77
N GLY A 68 -13.58 -1.50 -10.11
CA GLY A 68 -13.35 -2.77 -9.45
C GLY A 68 -12.26 -2.69 -8.38
N ARG A 69 -11.34 -3.65 -8.44
CA ARG A 69 -10.41 -3.97 -7.37
C ARG A 69 -8.95 -3.71 -7.69
N VAL A 70 -8.14 -3.55 -6.63
CA VAL A 70 -6.68 -3.54 -6.74
C VAL A 70 -6.07 -4.72 -5.99
N SER A 71 -5.17 -5.46 -6.65
CA SER A 71 -4.37 -6.49 -5.98
C SER A 71 -3.13 -5.87 -5.36
N VAL A 72 -2.90 -6.18 -4.09
CA VAL A 72 -1.74 -5.74 -3.29
C VAL A 72 -0.96 -6.96 -2.82
N GLU A 73 0.36 -6.91 -2.91
CA GLU A 73 1.25 -7.99 -2.48
C GLU A 73 1.74 -7.75 -1.04
N VAL A 74 1.83 -8.82 -0.25
CA VAL A 74 2.52 -8.81 1.04
C VAL A 74 4.04 -8.88 0.85
N ASP A 75 4.83 -8.62 1.90
CA ASP A 75 6.29 -8.76 1.83
C ASP A 75 6.67 -10.21 1.44
N ALA A 76 7.37 -10.34 0.30
CA ALA A 76 7.82 -11.62 -0.24
C ALA A 76 8.73 -12.40 0.72
N LYS A 77 9.37 -11.75 1.70
CA LYS A 77 10.14 -12.45 2.75
C LYS A 77 9.27 -13.37 3.62
N LEU A 78 7.97 -13.11 3.68
CA LEU A 78 7.01 -13.88 4.46
C LEU A 78 6.46 -15.10 3.69
N SER A 79 6.88 -15.31 2.43
CA SER A 79 6.29 -16.33 1.53
C SER A 79 6.32 -17.77 2.08
N PHE A 80 7.23 -18.06 3.01
CA PHE A 80 7.37 -19.38 3.63
C PHE A 80 6.86 -19.44 5.08
N ASP A 81 6.22 -18.36 5.56
CA ASP A 81 5.60 -18.24 6.87
C ASP A 81 4.12 -17.91 6.71
N THR A 82 3.27 -18.92 6.91
CA THR A 82 1.82 -18.80 6.74
C THR A 82 1.21 -17.81 7.74
N ASP A 83 1.61 -17.90 9.01
CA ASP A 83 1.03 -17.06 10.07
C ASP A 83 1.45 -15.61 9.88
N ALA A 84 2.74 -15.36 9.59
CA ALA A 84 3.22 -14.02 9.32
C ALA A 84 2.56 -13.40 8.07
N THR A 85 2.34 -14.20 7.01
CA THR A 85 1.61 -13.78 5.81
C THR A 85 0.19 -13.35 6.14
N ILE A 86 -0.55 -14.15 6.92
CA ILE A 86 -1.93 -13.83 7.32
C ILE A 86 -1.97 -12.55 8.17
N ILE A 87 -1.04 -12.39 9.11
CA ILE A 87 -0.93 -11.20 9.95
C ILE A 87 -0.67 -9.95 9.09
N LYS A 88 0.30 -10.02 8.17
CA LYS A 88 0.61 -8.90 7.27
C LYS A 88 -0.56 -8.55 6.36
N ALA A 89 -1.25 -9.53 5.78
CA ALA A 89 -2.43 -9.29 4.95
C ALA A 89 -3.55 -8.57 5.72
N ARG A 90 -3.84 -9.01 6.96
CA ARG A 90 -4.82 -8.35 7.83
C ARG A 90 -4.38 -6.94 8.23
N HIS A 91 -3.08 -6.72 8.44
CA HIS A 91 -2.55 -5.40 8.71
C HIS A 91 -2.79 -4.45 7.51
N LEU A 92 -2.47 -4.86 6.28
CA LEU A 92 -2.75 -4.05 5.10
C LEU A 92 -4.24 -3.70 4.95
N ILE A 93 -5.13 -4.68 5.17
CA ILE A 93 -6.59 -4.44 5.18
C ILE A 93 -6.98 -3.38 6.22
N SER A 94 -6.36 -3.39 7.40
CA SER A 94 -6.63 -2.37 8.43
C SER A 94 -6.20 -0.97 8.00
N LEU A 95 -5.06 -0.84 7.31
CA LEU A 95 -4.59 0.45 6.77
C LEU A 95 -5.51 0.99 5.67
N PHE A 96 -6.06 0.13 4.80
CA PHE A 96 -7.11 0.52 3.84
C PHE A 96 -8.37 1.01 4.55
N LYS A 97 -8.79 0.30 5.59
CA LYS A 97 -9.96 0.67 6.38
C LYS A 97 -9.79 2.04 7.06
N GLU A 98 -8.60 2.37 7.56
CA GLU A 98 -8.29 3.67 8.17
C GLU A 98 -8.52 4.85 7.20
N ILE A 99 -8.36 4.63 5.89
CA ILE A 99 -8.62 5.63 4.84
C ILE A 99 -9.99 5.46 4.17
N GLY A 100 -10.89 4.69 4.78
CA GLY A 100 -12.27 4.53 4.33
C GLY A 100 -12.45 3.61 3.12
N ILE A 101 -11.48 2.76 2.80
CA ILE A 101 -11.57 1.78 1.71
C ILE A 101 -12.00 0.43 2.29
N ASP A 102 -13.12 -0.10 1.78
CA ASP A 102 -13.62 -1.41 2.18
C ASP A 102 -12.81 -2.54 1.52
N LYS A 103 -12.65 -3.66 2.23
CA LYS A 103 -11.89 -4.83 1.76
C LYS A 103 -12.47 -5.53 0.51
N SER A 104 -13.66 -5.14 0.06
CA SER A 104 -14.24 -5.58 -1.21
C SER A 104 -13.64 -4.88 -2.44
N ARG A 105 -12.87 -3.81 -2.23
CA ARG A 105 -12.15 -3.03 -3.24
C ARG A 105 -10.68 -3.42 -3.30
#